data_AF-A0A535WFA7-F1
#
_entry.id   AF-A0A535WFA7-F1
#
_cell.length_a   1.000
_cell.length_b   1.000
_cell.length_c   1.000
_cell.angle_alpha   90.00
_cell.angle_beta   90.00
_cell.angle_gamma   90.00
#
_symmetry.space_group_name_H-M   'P 1'
#
loop_
_entity.id
_entity.type
_entity.pdbx_description
1 polymer ?
#
loop_
_entity_poly.entity_id
_entity_poly.type
_entity_poly.pdbx_seq_one_letter_code
_entity_poly.pdbx_strand_id
1 'polypeptide(L)'
;MVGAARGRRQLPSFRLLAVWIALLALAQICDVITTGADMARGGVEGNALVGTLLGMGGLGLVFVLKLALVGAMAIVSLLVQFYAMRNPGRASQQAYHFVWRALQVSVVGLLVVAVHNTALLAVIND
;
A
#
# COMPACT_ATOMS: atom_id res chain seq x y z
N MET A 1 -9.11 38.00 22.54
CA MET A 1 -9.72 36.82 21.90
C MET A 1 -8.82 36.38 20.76
N VAL A 2 -7.96 35.38 20.99
CA VAL A 2 -7.05 34.84 19.97
C VAL A 2 -7.86 33.94 19.04
N GLY A 3 -8.21 34.46 17.86
CA GLY A 3 -8.87 33.71 16.81
C GLY A 3 -7.95 32.60 16.33
N ALA A 4 -8.28 31.36 16.71
CA ALA A 4 -7.59 30.18 16.24
C ALA A 4 -7.68 30.11 14.71
N ALA A 5 -6.60 30.51 14.04
CA ALA A 5 -6.29 30.10 12.68
C ALA A 5 -6.07 28.59 12.65
N ARG A 6 -7.14 27.82 12.86
CA ARG A 6 -7.17 26.39 12.60
C ARG A 6 -7.12 26.26 11.09
N GLY A 7 -5.89 26.15 10.57
CA GLY A 7 -5.64 25.84 9.18
C GLY A 7 -6.57 24.71 8.77
N ARG A 8 -7.53 25.01 7.90
CA ARG A 8 -8.35 23.99 7.25
C ARG A 8 -7.34 23.15 6.49
N ARG A 9 -6.99 21.96 7.00
CA ARG A 9 -6.17 21.03 6.25
C ARG A 9 -6.97 20.69 5.01
N GLN A 10 -6.56 21.23 3.87
CA GLN A 10 -7.20 20.94 2.60
C GLN A 10 -7.08 19.44 2.34
N LEU A 11 -8.20 18.82 1.95
CA LEU A 11 -8.18 17.45 1.48
C LEU A 11 -7.33 17.42 0.18
N PRO A 12 -6.37 16.48 0.06
CA PRO A 12 -5.71 16.15 -1.19
C PRO A 12 -6.69 16.01 -2.34
N SER A 13 -6.25 16.40 -3.54
CA SER A 13 -7.06 16.23 -4.74
C SER A 13 -7.27 14.75 -5.05
N PHE A 14 -8.40 14.42 -5.68
CA PHE A 14 -8.68 13.07 -6.19
C PHE A 14 -7.57 12.54 -7.10
N ARG A 15 -6.95 13.43 -7.89
CA ARG A 15 -5.81 13.08 -8.76
C ARG A 15 -4.63 12.58 -7.94
N LEU A 16 -4.28 13.28 -6.86
CA LEU A 16 -3.17 12.87 -6.01
C LEU A 16 -3.48 11.54 -5.30
N LEU A 17 -4.73 11.33 -4.86
CA LEU A 17 -5.13 10.04 -4.30
C LEU A 17 -5.02 8.90 -5.31
N ALA A 18 -5.48 9.11 -6.55
CA ALA A 18 -5.37 8.12 -7.61
C ALA A 18 -3.89 7.75 -7.89
N VAL A 19 -2.99 8.75 -7.88
CA VAL A 19 -1.54 8.51 -8.01
C VAL A 19 -1.01 7.61 -6.88
N TRP A 20 -1.35 7.89 -5.62
CA TRP A 20 -0.89 7.05 -4.51
C TRP A 20 -1.46 5.63 -4.53
N ILE A 21 -2.71 5.45 -4.96
CA ILE A 21 -3.28 4.12 -5.17
C ILE A 21 -2.55 3.39 -6.30
N ALA A 22 -2.25 4.07 -7.40
CA ALA A 22 -1.49 3.49 -8.51
C ALA A 22 -0.06 3.09 -8.09
N LEU A 23 0.61 3.94 -7.30
CA LEU A 23 1.91 3.63 -6.72
C LEU A 23 1.83 2.41 -5.78
N LEU A 24 0.78 2.29 -4.97
CA LEU A 24 0.56 1.11 -4.14
C LEU A 24 0.38 -0.14 -4.99
N ALA A 25 -0.40 -0.08 -6.08
CA ALA A 25 -0.58 -1.19 -6.99
C ALA A 25 0.74 -1.64 -7.62
N LEU A 26 1.53 -0.69 -8.13
CA LEU A 26 2.85 -0.97 -8.70
C LEU A 26 3.80 -1.56 -7.66
N ALA A 27 3.84 -1.03 -6.45
CA ALA A 27 4.67 -1.55 -5.38
C ALA A 27 4.31 -3.00 -5.02
N GLN A 28 3.01 -3.33 -4.99
CA GLN A 28 2.55 -4.71 -4.76
C GLN A 28 2.91 -5.65 -5.92
N ILE A 29 2.89 -5.17 -7.16
CA ILE A 29 3.33 -5.95 -8.33
C ILE A 29 4.83 -6.24 -8.25
N CYS A 30 5.65 -5.22 -7.97
CA CYS A 30 7.08 -5.39 -7.79
C CYS A 30 7.40 -6.41 -6.70
N ASP A 31 6.69 -6.35 -5.57
CA ASP A 31 6.87 -7.28 -4.47
C ASP A 31 6.62 -8.74 -4.91
N VAL A 32 5.51 -9.01 -5.62
CA VAL A 32 5.21 -10.35 -6.16
C VAL A 32 6.30 -10.84 -7.12
N ILE A 33 6.79 -9.96 -7.99
CA ILE A 33 7.86 -10.31 -8.94
C ILE A 33 9.13 -10.67 -8.17
N THR A 34 9.50 -9.88 -7.15
CA THR A 34 10.70 -10.14 -6.36
C THR A 34 10.59 -11.41 -5.53
N THR A 35 9.44 -11.68 -4.89
CA THR A 35 9.19 -12.96 -4.20
C THR A 35 9.27 -14.13 -5.17
N GLY A 36 8.68 -14.00 -6.37
CA GLY A 36 8.76 -15.06 -7.37
C GLY A 36 10.19 -15.35 -7.84
N ALA A 37 11.00 -14.29 -8.01
CA ALA A 37 12.40 -14.42 -8.37
C ALA A 37 13.23 -15.06 -7.24
N ASP A 38 12.97 -14.69 -5.98
CA ASP A 38 13.63 -15.27 -4.80
C ASP A 38 13.31 -16.77 -4.64
N MET A 39 12.02 -17.12 -4.74
CA MET A 39 11.58 -18.51 -4.70
C MET A 39 12.15 -19.37 -5.83
N ALA A 40 12.26 -18.82 -7.05
CA ALA A 40 12.85 -19.53 -8.18
C ALA A 40 14.33 -19.88 -7.95
N ARG A 41 14.99 -19.21 -7.00
CA ARG A 41 16.39 -19.45 -6.59
C ARG A 41 16.51 -20.27 -5.31
N GLY A 42 15.40 -20.83 -4.82
CA GLY A 42 15.37 -21.66 -3.61
C GLY A 42 15.13 -20.89 -2.31
N GLY A 43 14.74 -19.61 -2.39
CA GLY A 43 14.30 -18.83 -1.24
C GLY A 43 13.06 -19.44 -0.58
N VAL A 44 13.03 -19.38 0.77
CA VAL A 44 11.89 -19.85 1.57
C VAL A 44 11.18 -18.64 2.16
N GLU A 45 9.88 -18.53 1.91
CA GLU A 45 9.09 -17.42 2.44
C GLU A 45 8.95 -17.48 3.96
N GLY A 46 9.42 -16.42 4.64
CA GLY A 46 9.37 -16.32 6.10
C GLY A 46 7.97 -15.99 6.64
N ASN A 47 7.07 -15.50 5.80
CA ASN A 47 5.69 -15.20 6.20
C ASN A 47 4.81 -16.44 6.07
N ALA A 48 4.33 -16.99 7.20
CA ALA A 48 3.51 -18.20 7.23
C ALA A 48 2.24 -18.13 6.35
N LEU A 49 1.59 -16.96 6.27
CA LEU A 49 0.39 -16.79 5.43
C LEU A 49 0.75 -16.82 3.95
N VAL A 50 1.82 -16.12 3.55
CA VAL A 50 2.30 -16.11 2.16
C VAL A 50 2.83 -17.49 1.77
N GLY A 51 3.61 -18.15 2.64
CA GLY A 51 4.08 -19.52 2.44
C GLY A 51 2.95 -20.53 2.27
N THR A 52 1.86 -20.39 3.04
CA THR A 52 0.66 -21.23 2.87
C THR A 52 0.00 -20.99 1.51
N LEU A 53 -0.16 -19.73 1.10
CA LEU A 53 -0.76 -19.39 -0.19
C LEU A 53 0.09 -19.88 -1.37
N LEU A 54 1.40 -19.76 -1.25
CA LEU A 54 2.35 -20.30 -2.22
C LEU A 54 2.26 -21.83 -2.32
N GLY A 55 2.12 -22.52 -1.19
CA GLY A 55 1.93 -23.97 -1.15
C GLY A 55 0.60 -24.44 -1.75
N MET A 56 -0.47 -23.64 -1.63
CA MET A 56 -1.81 -24.00 -2.13
C MET A 56 -2.04 -23.68 -3.60
N GLY A 57 -1.51 -22.56 -4.10
CA GLY A 57 -1.79 -22.08 -5.46
C GLY A 57 -0.72 -21.18 -6.06
N GLY A 58 0.49 -21.21 -5.49
CA GLY A 58 1.65 -20.50 -6.01
C GLY A 58 1.53 -18.99 -5.99
N LEU A 59 2.35 -18.34 -6.81
CA LEU A 59 2.42 -16.87 -6.91
C LEU A 59 1.10 -16.22 -7.35
N GLY A 60 0.23 -16.96 -8.06
CA GLY A 60 -1.07 -16.46 -8.50
C GLY A 60 -2.00 -16.09 -7.34
N LEU A 61 -2.08 -16.92 -6.29
CA LEU A 61 -2.89 -16.61 -5.10
C LEU A 61 -2.32 -15.42 -4.31
N VAL A 62 -1.00 -15.33 -4.20
CA VAL A 62 -0.33 -14.18 -3.57
C VAL A 62 -0.63 -12.89 -4.32
N PHE A 63 -0.59 -12.93 -5.66
CA PHE A 63 -0.94 -11.81 -6.51
C PHE A 63 -2.39 -11.36 -6.32
N VAL A 64 -3.34 -12.30 -6.34
CA VAL A 64 -4.77 -11.99 -6.12
C VAL A 64 -5.01 -11.40 -4.73
N LEU A 65 -4.41 -11.95 -3.69
CA LEU A 65 -4.51 -11.39 -2.33
C LEU A 65 -4.01 -9.94 -2.28
N LYS A 66 -2.86 -9.67 -2.89
CA LYS A 66 -2.29 -8.32 -2.93
C LYS A 66 -3.16 -7.35 -3.71
N LEU A 67 -3.73 -7.77 -4.84
CA LEU A 67 -4.70 -6.95 -5.57
C LEU A 67 -5.96 -6.66 -4.74
N ALA A 68 -6.45 -7.64 -3.98
CA ALA A 68 -7.57 -7.43 -3.08
C ALA A 68 -7.25 -6.39 -1.99
N LEU A 69 -6.03 -6.39 -1.45
CA LEU A 69 -5.58 -5.37 -0.49
C LEU A 69 -5.50 -3.97 -1.12
N VAL A 70 -4.99 -3.86 -2.35
CA VAL A 70 -4.98 -2.59 -3.10
C VAL A 70 -6.40 -2.09 -3.32
N GLY A 71 -7.30 -2.97 -3.77
CA GLY A 71 -8.71 -2.66 -4.00
C GLY A 71 -9.41 -2.21 -2.71
N ALA A 72 -9.21 -2.92 -1.60
CA ALA A 72 -9.75 -2.54 -0.30
C ALA A 72 -9.25 -1.16 0.14
N MET A 73 -7.96 -0.88 0.01
CA MET A 73 -7.39 0.42 0.37
C MET A 73 -7.93 1.55 -0.53
N ALA A 74 -8.11 1.28 -1.83
CA ALA A 74 -8.71 2.23 -2.76
C ALA A 74 -10.16 2.56 -2.37
N ILE A 75 -10.97 1.54 -2.09
CA ILE A 75 -12.36 1.69 -1.66
C ILE A 75 -12.44 2.49 -0.36
N VAL A 76 -11.68 2.11 0.67
CA VAL A 76 -11.67 2.82 1.96
C VAL A 76 -11.23 4.27 1.79
N SER A 77 -10.19 4.53 1.01
CA SER A 77 -9.70 5.90 0.78
C SER A 77 -10.74 6.77 0.10
N LEU A 78 -11.43 6.24 -0.91
CA LEU A 78 -12.51 6.95 -1.61
C LEU A 78 -13.70 7.18 -0.67
N LEU A 79 -14.16 6.16 0.05
CA LEU A 79 -15.28 6.27 0.99
C LEU A 79 -15.03 7.34 2.05
N VAL A 80 -13.84 7.34 2.64
CA VAL A 80 -13.49 8.31 3.68
C VAL A 80 -13.36 9.72 3.08
N GLN A 81 -12.86 9.87 1.85
CA GLN A 81 -12.84 11.16 1.14
C GLN A 81 -14.26 11.68 0.88
N PHE A 82 -15.13 10.85 0.31
CA PHE A 82 -16.54 11.19 0.08
C PHE A 82 -17.26 11.56 1.37
N TYR A 83 -17.02 10.80 2.44
CA TYR A 83 -17.59 11.08 3.74
C TYR A 83 -17.09 12.42 4.32
N ALA A 84 -15.79 12.71 4.23
CA ALA A 84 -15.19 13.95 4.72
C ALA A 84 -15.65 15.20 3.95
N MET A 85 -15.93 15.07 2.65
CA MET A 85 -16.51 16.17 1.85
C MET A 85 -17.97 16.46 2.24
N ARG A 86 -18.77 15.42 2.52
CA ARG A 86 -20.18 15.58 2.91
C ARG A 86 -20.36 16.00 4.37
N ASN A 87 -19.46 15.57 5.25
CA ASN A 87 -19.52 15.84 6.68
C ASN A 87 -18.24 16.55 7.13
N PRO A 88 -18.15 17.90 7.06
CA PRO A 88 -16.95 18.67 7.38
C PRO A 88 -16.72 18.80 8.90
N GLY A 89 -16.68 17.66 9.60
CA GLY A 89 -16.34 17.56 11.03
C GLY A 89 -14.85 17.32 11.28
N ARG A 90 -14.41 17.52 12.52
CA ARG A 90 -13.02 17.23 12.91
C ARG A 90 -12.68 15.74 12.81
N ALA A 91 -13.60 14.88 13.25
CA ALA A 91 -13.40 13.44 13.27
C ALA A 91 -13.27 12.85 11.85
N SER A 92 -14.08 13.33 10.89
CA SER A 92 -14.01 12.88 9.50
C SER A 92 -12.70 13.29 8.83
N GLN A 93 -12.22 14.52 9.10
CA GLN A 93 -10.90 14.97 8.63
C GLN A 93 -9.75 14.16 9.24
N GLN A 94 -9.84 13.82 10.53
CA GLN A 94 -8.84 12.97 11.20
C GLN A 94 -8.81 11.57 10.60
N ALA A 95 -9.97 10.93 10.40
CA ALA A 95 -10.07 9.62 9.76
C ALA A 95 -9.47 9.66 8.34
N TYR A 96 -9.78 10.70 7.57
CA TYR A 96 -9.20 10.88 6.25
C TYR A 96 -7.67 11.00 6.30
N HIS A 97 -7.13 11.86 7.17
CA HIS A 97 -5.69 12.04 7.28
C HIS A 97 -4.97 10.78 7.75
N PHE A 98 -5.60 9.99 8.62
CA PHE A 98 -5.08 8.70 9.04
C PHE A 98 -4.96 7.74 7.87
N VAL A 99 -6.05 7.53 7.12
CA VAL A 99 -6.05 6.65 5.94
C VAL A 99 -5.06 7.14 4.88
N TRP A 100 -5.03 8.45 4.65
CA TRP A 100 -4.07 9.07 3.74
C TRP A 100 -2.62 8.79 4.11
N ARG A 101 -2.27 8.96 5.39
CA ARG A 101 -0.91 8.69 5.87
C ARG A 101 -0.59 7.20 5.85
N ALA A 102 -1.55 6.35 6.20
CA ALA A 102 -1.40 4.90 6.11
C ALA A 102 -1.08 4.47 4.67
N LEU A 103 -1.80 5.00 3.67
CA LEU A 103 -1.51 4.74 2.26
C LEU A 103 -0.08 5.13 1.87
N GLN A 104 0.35 6.34 2.26
CA GLN A 104 1.71 6.81 1.97
C GLN A 104 2.78 5.96 2.63
N VAL A 105 2.59 5.63 3.91
CA VAL A 105 3.52 4.78 4.68
C VAL A 105 3.60 3.39 4.07
N SER A 106 2.48 2.79 3.64
CA SER A 106 2.47 1.49 2.97
C SER A 106 3.27 1.52 1.66
N VAL A 107 3.08 2.55 0.82
CA VAL A 107 3.84 2.70 -0.44
C VAL A 107 5.33 2.85 -0.17
N VAL A 108 5.72 3.73 0.75
CA VAL A 108 7.13 3.95 1.10
C VAL A 108 7.74 2.69 1.71
N GLY A 109 7.02 2.00 2.60
CA GLY A 109 7.48 0.75 3.20
C GLY A 109 7.70 -0.34 2.15
N LEU A 110 6.76 -0.51 1.22
CA LEU A 110 6.91 -1.46 0.12
C LEU A 110 8.04 -1.08 -0.83
N LEU A 111 8.29 0.20 -1.06
CA LEU A 111 9.44 0.65 -1.85
C LEU A 111 10.76 0.25 -1.18
N VAL A 112 10.87 0.44 0.14
CA VAL A 112 12.06 0.01 0.90
C VAL A 112 12.26 -1.50 0.79
N VAL A 113 11.19 -2.29 0.93
CA VAL A 113 11.22 -3.75 0.75
C VAL A 113 11.64 -4.12 -0.68
N ALA A 114 11.07 -3.47 -1.69
CA ALA A 114 11.42 -3.73 -3.09
C ALA A 114 12.89 -3.42 -3.40
N VAL A 115 13.42 -2.33 -2.86
CA VAL A 115 14.86 -1.99 -2.97
C VAL A 115 15.72 -3.05 -2.27
N HIS A 116 15.33 -3.46 -1.06
CA HIS A 116 16.03 -4.50 -0.31
C HIS A 116 16.05 -5.84 -1.06
N ASN A 117 14.89 -6.30 -1.56
CA ASN A 117 14.77 -7.54 -2.32
C ASN A 117 15.59 -7.46 -3.62
N THR A 118 15.58 -6.32 -4.30
CA THR A 118 16.37 -6.12 -5.52
C THR A 118 17.88 -6.18 -5.23
N ALA A 119 18.33 -5.58 -4.13
CA ALA A 119 19.72 -5.65 -3.70
C ALA A 119 20.15 -7.08 -3.35
N LEU A 120 19.31 -7.83 -2.64
CA LEU A 120 19.55 -9.26 -2.37
C LEU A 120 19.64 -10.08 -3.66
N LEU A 121 18.71 -9.87 -4.60
CA LEU A 121 18.73 -10.54 -5.89
C LEU A 121 19.97 -10.23 -6.73
N ALA A 122 20.54 -9.02 -6.59
CA ALA A 122 21.78 -8.63 -7.25
C ALA A 122 22.98 -9.40 -6.66
N VAL A 123 23.08 -9.48 -5.33
CA VAL A 123 24.17 -10.21 -4.65
C VAL A 123 24.14 -11.71 -4.96
N ILE A 124 22.95 -12.31 -5.08
CA ILE A 124 22.80 -13.74 -5.43
C ILE A 124 23.17 -14.03 -6.89
N ASN A 125 23.25 -13.01 -7.75
CA ASN A 125 23.58 -13.14 -9.17
C ASN A 125 25.08 -13.00 -9.50
N ASP A 126 25.90 -12.64 -8.52
CA ASP A 126 27.38 -12.59 -8.61
C ASP A 126 28.01 -13.84 -7.96
#